data_AF-A0A8J5WQR8-F1
#
_entry.id   AF-A0A8J5WQR8-F1
#
_cell.length_a   1.000
_cell.length_b   1.000
_cell.length_c   1.000
_cell.angle_alpha   90.00
_cell.angle_beta   90.00
_cell.angle_gamma   90.00
#
_symmetry.space_group_name_H-M   'P 1'
#
loop_
_entity.id
_entity.type
_entity.pdbx_description
1 polymer ?
#
loop_
_entity_poly.entity_id
_entity_poly.type
_entity_poly.pdbx_seq_one_letter_code
_entity_poly.pdbx_strand_id
1 'polypeptide(L)'
;MGEPVIAVGSGGTEAEAEAVVVSARLLEMAADDDAAGLADLLAAHPSRADAPAPWYSPARGAEPLTPLMVAAAYGSVACLDVLLSPPYLVDPNCASGASLSSPLHVAAAGGAPSAPASVFRLLAAGADPALLDHLQ
;
A
#
# COMPACT_ATOMS: atom_id res chain seq x y z
N MET A 1 -16.41 -52.31 2.99
CA MET A 1 -15.34 -51.75 2.14
C MET A 1 -16.03 -50.83 1.16
N GLY A 2 -16.02 -49.50 1.23
CA GLY A 2 -15.26 -48.49 1.97
C GLY A 2 -15.40 -47.27 1.09
N GLU A 3 -16.35 -46.37 1.38
CA GLU A 3 -16.56 -45.14 0.60
C GLU A 3 -15.47 -44.13 0.99
N PRO A 4 -14.75 -43.52 0.04
CA PRO A 4 -13.84 -42.43 0.36
C PRO A 4 -14.63 -41.12 0.47
N VAL A 5 -14.67 -40.55 1.67
CA VAL A 5 -15.03 -39.14 1.87
C VAL A 5 -13.84 -38.28 1.47
N ILE A 6 -13.88 -37.75 0.25
CA ILE A 6 -12.95 -36.71 -0.19
C ILE A 6 -13.53 -35.36 0.23
N ALA A 7 -13.07 -34.88 1.39
CA ALA A 7 -13.23 -33.49 1.79
C ALA A 7 -12.34 -32.65 0.86
N VAL A 8 -12.95 -31.97 -0.12
CA VAL A 8 -12.27 -30.91 -0.87
C VAL A 8 -12.50 -29.59 -0.13
N GLY A 9 -11.40 -28.99 0.34
CA GLY A 9 -11.42 -27.70 1.00
C GLY A 9 -11.74 -26.59 0.00
N SER A 10 -12.92 -25.98 0.13
CA SER A 10 -13.36 -24.83 -0.68
C SER A 10 -12.99 -23.47 -0.06
N GLY A 11 -12.29 -23.45 1.08
CA GLY A 11 -12.05 -22.22 1.85
C GLY A 11 -10.89 -21.33 1.37
N GLY A 12 -10.04 -21.82 0.46
CA GLY A 12 -8.85 -21.09 0.02
C GLY A 12 -9.14 -19.94 -0.94
N THR A 13 -10.09 -20.11 -1.86
CA THR A 13 -10.30 -19.17 -2.97
C THR A 13 -11.12 -17.94 -2.58
N GLU A 14 -12.04 -18.08 -1.61
CA GLU A 14 -12.90 -16.96 -1.18
C GLU A 14 -12.15 -15.98 -0.28
N ALA A 15 -11.34 -16.48 0.66
CA ALA A 15 -10.51 -15.63 1.53
C ALA A 15 -9.41 -14.89 0.76
N GLU A 16 -8.84 -15.52 -0.28
CA GLU A 16 -7.89 -14.86 -1.18
C GLU A 16 -8.58 -13.80 -2.06
N ALA A 17 -9.79 -14.07 -2.55
CA ALA A 17 -10.55 -13.08 -3.31
C ALA A 17 -10.95 -11.87 -2.46
N GLU A 18 -11.44 -12.11 -1.23
CA GLU A 18 -11.73 -11.05 -0.26
C GLU A 18 -10.48 -10.23 0.04
N ALA A 19 -9.34 -10.90 0.21
CA ALA A 19 -8.07 -10.25 0.46
C ALA A 19 -7.63 -9.28 -0.65
N VAL A 20 -7.83 -9.70 -1.90
CA VAL A 20 -7.55 -8.85 -3.07
C VAL A 20 -8.48 -7.63 -3.08
N VAL A 21 -9.78 -7.82 -2.81
CA VAL A 21 -10.76 -6.72 -2.78
C VAL A 21 -10.43 -5.72 -1.67
N VAL A 22 -10.11 -6.19 -0.46
CA VAL A 22 -9.72 -5.32 0.66
C VAL A 22 -8.47 -4.52 0.30
N SER A 23 -7.47 -5.15 -0.31
CA SER A 23 -6.23 -4.46 -0.67
C SER A 23 -6.46 -3.42 -1.76
N ALA A 24 -7.24 -3.75 -2.80
CA ALA A 24 -7.63 -2.77 -3.83
C ALA A 24 -8.37 -1.58 -3.21
N ARG A 25 -9.30 -1.83 -2.28
CA ARG A 25 -10.05 -0.76 -1.61
C ARG A 25 -9.15 0.13 -0.74
N LEU A 26 -8.15 -0.44 -0.06
CA LEU A 26 -7.15 0.36 0.67
C LEU A 26 -6.37 1.29 -0.26
N LEU A 27 -5.98 0.82 -1.45
CA LEU A 27 -5.29 1.65 -2.43
C LEU A 27 -6.18 2.78 -2.97
N GLU A 28 -7.46 2.50 -3.24
CA GLU A 28 -8.43 3.52 -3.64
C GLU A 28 -8.57 4.62 -2.58
N MET A 29 -8.77 4.26 -1.32
CA MET A 29 -8.88 5.24 -0.22
C MET A 29 -7.58 6.01 -0.01
N ALA A 30 -6.43 5.37 -0.20
CA ALA A 30 -5.13 6.04 -0.20
C ALA A 30 -5.02 7.08 -1.32
N ALA A 31 -5.52 6.79 -2.52
CA ALA A 31 -5.50 7.73 -3.65
C ALA A 31 -6.48 8.90 -3.47
N ASP A 32 -7.62 8.67 -2.83
CA ASP A 32 -8.68 9.66 -2.58
C ASP A 32 -8.48 10.50 -1.29
N ASP A 33 -7.39 10.24 -0.54
CA ASP A 33 -7.12 10.81 0.79
C ASP A 33 -8.25 10.55 1.82
N ASP A 34 -8.97 9.43 1.67
CA ASP A 34 -9.99 8.96 2.61
C ASP A 34 -9.35 8.26 3.82
N ALA A 35 -8.74 9.07 4.69
CA ALA A 35 -8.06 8.59 5.88
C ALA A 35 -8.98 7.88 6.88
N ALA A 36 -10.25 8.28 6.95
CA ALA A 36 -11.23 7.67 7.85
C ALA A 36 -11.60 6.26 7.39
N GLY A 37 -11.98 6.10 6.12
CA GLY A 37 -12.27 4.78 5.54
C GLY A 37 -11.05 3.87 5.57
N LEU A 38 -9.85 4.42 5.30
CA LEU A 38 -8.60 3.69 5.37
C LEU A 38 -8.30 3.18 6.78
N ALA A 39 -8.44 4.02 7.81
CA ALA A 39 -8.24 3.62 9.20
C ALA A 39 -9.25 2.54 9.63
N ASP A 40 -10.53 2.69 9.30
CA ASP A 40 -11.57 1.72 9.62
C ASP A 40 -11.29 0.35 8.99
N LEU A 41 -10.90 0.32 7.71
CA LEU A 41 -10.62 -0.92 7.01
C LEU A 41 -9.32 -1.59 7.51
N LEU A 42 -8.29 -0.81 7.84
CA LEU A 42 -7.08 -1.33 8.46
C LEU A 42 -7.29 -1.81 9.89
N ALA A 43 -8.22 -1.23 10.64
CA ALA A 43 -8.59 -1.74 11.96
C ALA A 43 -9.18 -3.16 11.86
N ALA A 44 -9.94 -3.46 10.81
CA ALA A 44 -10.43 -4.80 10.51
C ALA A 44 -9.35 -5.73 9.92
N HIS A 45 -8.42 -5.19 9.13
CA HIS A 45 -7.41 -5.96 8.40
C HIS A 45 -5.98 -5.38 8.55
N PRO A 46 -5.39 -5.38 9.75
CA PRO A 46 -4.13 -4.68 10.02
C PRO A 46 -2.94 -5.27 9.26
N SER A 47 -2.97 -6.57 8.93
CA SER A 47 -1.93 -7.24 8.14
C SER A 47 -1.83 -6.74 6.69
N ARG A 48 -2.73 -5.86 6.25
CA ARG A 48 -2.78 -5.30 4.89
C ARG A 48 -2.21 -3.90 4.76
N ALA A 49 -1.78 -3.27 5.86
CA ALA A 49 -1.19 -1.93 5.82
C ALA A 49 0.05 -1.84 4.92
N ASP A 50 0.86 -2.92 4.90
CA ASP A 50 2.08 -3.05 4.09
C ASP A 50 1.92 -3.95 2.86
N ALA A 51 0.73 -4.51 2.64
CA ALA A 51 0.54 -5.49 1.58
C ALA A 51 0.51 -4.80 0.20
N PRO A 52 1.41 -5.15 -0.74
CA PRO A 52 1.36 -4.61 -2.07
C PRO A 52 0.18 -5.22 -2.86
N ALA A 53 -0.53 -4.38 -3.59
CA ALA A 53 -1.63 -4.78 -4.46
C ALA A 53 -1.54 -4.08 -5.83
N PRO A 54 -2.12 -4.66 -6.90
CA PRO A 54 -2.07 -4.05 -8.22
C PRO A 54 -2.70 -2.65 -8.21
N TRP A 55 -1.91 -1.65 -8.61
CA TRP A 55 -2.37 -0.29 -8.84
C TRP A 55 -2.09 0.08 -10.29
N TYR A 56 -3.08 0.67 -10.95
CA TYR A 56 -2.89 1.24 -12.27
C TYR A 56 -2.77 2.75 -12.17
N SER A 57 -1.66 3.29 -12.65
CA SER A 57 -1.53 4.74 -12.88
C SER A 57 -1.15 5.01 -14.33
N PRO A 58 -1.66 6.08 -14.97
CA PRO A 58 -1.23 6.45 -16.32
C PRO A 58 0.28 6.69 -16.44
N ALA A 59 0.93 7.12 -15.36
CA ALA A 59 2.35 7.45 -15.34
C ALA A 59 3.27 6.23 -15.22
N ARG A 60 2.83 5.15 -14.55
CA ARG A 60 3.67 3.99 -14.22
C ARG A 60 3.15 2.65 -14.77
N GLY A 61 1.94 2.63 -15.32
CA GLY A 61 1.27 1.41 -15.75
C GLY A 61 0.69 0.62 -14.57
N ALA A 62 0.45 -0.67 -14.79
CA ALA A 62 0.00 -1.58 -13.74
C ALA A 62 1.20 -2.14 -12.98
N GLU A 63 1.32 -1.81 -11.69
CA GLU A 63 2.37 -2.35 -10.85
C GLU A 63 1.86 -2.58 -9.42
N PRO A 64 2.44 -3.53 -8.67
CA PRO A 64 2.08 -3.74 -7.28
C PRO A 64 2.63 -2.62 -6.39
N LEU A 65 1.75 -1.92 -5.68
CA LEU A 65 2.06 -0.85 -4.74
C LEU A 65 1.40 -1.06 -3.39
N THR A 66 2.04 -0.58 -2.33
CA THR A 66 1.46 -0.55 -0.99
C THR A 66 0.54 0.67 -0.83
N PRO A 67 -0.38 0.66 0.16
CA PRO A 67 -1.18 1.84 0.50
C PRO A 67 -0.34 3.09 0.75
N LEU A 68 0.82 2.95 1.39
CA LEU A 68 1.74 4.07 1.65
C LEU A 68 2.29 4.66 0.35
N MET A 69 2.68 3.81 -0.60
CA MET A 69 3.19 4.26 -1.90
C MET A 69 2.11 4.99 -2.70
N VAL A 70 0.87 4.51 -2.68
CA VAL A 70 -0.24 5.18 -3.36
C VAL A 70 -0.56 6.52 -2.71
N ALA A 71 -0.67 6.58 -1.37
CA ALA A 71 -0.88 7.84 -0.65
C ALA A 71 0.25 8.85 -0.94
N ALA A 72 1.50 8.40 -0.98
CA ALA A 72 2.66 9.22 -1.33
C ALA A 72 2.58 9.77 -2.76
N ALA A 73 2.24 8.93 -3.74
CA ALA A 73 2.15 9.32 -5.15
C ALA A 73 1.05 10.36 -5.42
N TYR A 74 -0.07 10.26 -4.71
CA TYR A 74 -1.22 11.17 -4.85
C TYR A 74 -1.13 12.38 -3.90
N GLY A 75 -0.17 12.37 -2.99
CA GLY A 75 0.01 13.42 -2.01
C GLY A 75 -1.08 13.46 -0.94
N SER A 76 -1.62 12.29 -0.60
CA SER A 76 -2.69 12.05 0.36
C SER A 76 -2.14 12.09 1.79
N VAL A 77 -1.95 13.30 2.29
CA VAL A 77 -1.23 13.54 3.56
C VAL A 77 -1.95 12.93 4.75
N ALA A 78 -3.29 12.93 4.75
CA ALA A 78 -4.03 12.36 5.87
C ALA A 78 -3.87 10.83 5.91
N CYS A 79 -3.90 10.17 4.75
CA CYS A 79 -3.61 8.74 4.66
C CYS A 79 -2.16 8.39 5.05
N LEU A 80 -1.18 9.23 4.69
CA LEU A 80 0.21 9.06 5.15
C LEU A 80 0.29 9.13 6.68
N ASP A 81 -0.37 10.11 7.30
CA ASP A 81 -0.37 10.28 8.75
C ASP A 81 -0.99 9.06 9.45
N VAL A 82 -2.04 8.44 8.89
CA VAL A 82 -2.60 7.19 9.41
C VAL A 82 -1.59 6.05 9.34
N LEU A 83 -1.02 5.78 8.16
CA LEU A 83 -0.15 4.62 7.91
C LEU A 83 1.18 4.68 8.69
N LEU A 84 1.74 5.88 8.87
CA LEU A 84 3.01 6.10 9.56
C LEU A 84 2.87 6.24 11.08
N SER A 85 1.65 6.28 11.60
CA SER A 85 1.37 6.41 13.04
C SER A 85 1.00 5.06 13.68
N PRO A 86 1.12 4.93 15.02
CA PRO A 86 0.55 3.80 15.73
C PRO A 86 -0.96 3.68 15.46
N PRO A 87 -1.51 2.46 15.30
CA PRO A 87 -0.87 1.17 15.55
C PRO A 87 -0.13 0.56 14.35
N TYR A 88 -0.16 1.18 13.18
CA TYR A 88 0.28 0.55 11.93
C TYR A 88 1.80 0.63 11.73
N LEU A 89 2.39 1.83 11.87
CA LEU A 89 3.84 2.05 11.77
C LEU A 89 4.49 1.38 10.54
N VAL A 90 3.84 1.55 9.39
CA VAL A 90 4.28 1.02 8.09
C VAL A 90 5.71 1.49 7.78
N ASP A 91 6.56 0.59 7.30
CA ASP A 91 7.95 0.92 6.96
C ASP A 91 7.99 1.90 5.77
N PRO A 92 8.47 3.14 5.98
CA PRO A 92 8.51 4.15 4.92
C PRO A 92 9.57 3.86 3.84
N ASN A 93 10.38 2.82 4.00
CA ASN A 93 11.40 2.38 3.05
C ASN A 93 10.96 1.17 2.22
N CYS A 94 9.74 0.65 2.42
CA CYS A 94 9.25 -0.51 1.69
C CYS A 94 9.13 -0.20 0.18
N ALA A 95 10.01 -0.77 -0.62
CA ALA A 95 10.05 -0.56 -2.06
C ALA A 95 9.11 -1.52 -2.81
N SER A 96 8.58 -1.08 -3.96
CA SER A 96 7.85 -1.99 -4.85
C SER A 96 8.81 -3.07 -5.36
N GLY A 97 8.41 -4.34 -5.27
CA GLY A 97 9.21 -5.44 -5.81
C GLY A 97 9.38 -5.40 -7.33
N ALA A 98 8.55 -4.64 -8.06
CA ALA A 98 8.59 -4.57 -9.52
C ALA A 98 9.52 -3.45 -10.04
N SER A 99 9.42 -2.26 -9.45
CA SER A 99 10.16 -1.06 -9.89
C SER A 99 11.28 -0.64 -8.95
N LEU A 100 11.40 -1.30 -7.78
CA LEU A 100 12.30 -0.94 -6.68
C LEU A 100 12.13 0.50 -6.17
N SER A 101 11.05 1.18 -6.57
CA SER A 101 10.71 2.52 -6.11
C SER A 101 10.27 2.49 -4.66
N SER A 102 10.81 3.40 -3.85
CA SER A 102 10.37 3.68 -2.49
C SER A 102 9.17 4.64 -2.46
N PRO A 103 8.49 4.80 -1.31
CA PRO A 103 7.49 5.84 -1.10
C PRO A 103 8.00 7.25 -1.42
N LEU A 104 9.28 7.55 -1.16
CA LEU A 104 9.88 8.84 -1.51
C LEU A 104 9.99 9.04 -3.03
N HIS A 105 10.40 8.00 -3.77
CA HIS A 105 10.50 8.08 -5.23
C HIS A 105 9.14 8.35 -5.87
N VAL A 106 8.10 7.66 -5.41
CA VAL A 106 6.75 7.86 -5.95
C VAL A 106 6.15 9.20 -5.53
N ALA A 107 6.45 9.72 -4.34
CA ALA A 107 6.04 11.08 -3.95
C ALA A 107 6.66 12.15 -4.85
N ALA A 108 7.94 12.01 -5.19
CA ALA A 108 8.64 12.94 -6.07
C ALA A 108 8.13 12.86 -7.52
N ALA A 109 7.82 11.65 -8.00
CA ALA A 109 7.35 11.42 -9.37
C ALA A 109 5.85 11.72 -9.58
N GLY A 110 5.03 11.60 -8.53
CA GLY A 110 3.57 11.71 -8.62
C GLY A 110 3.04 13.11 -8.97
N GLY A 111 3.86 14.16 -8.77
CA GLY A 111 3.52 15.52 -9.20
C GLY A 111 2.37 16.18 -8.44
N ALA A 112 1.95 15.61 -7.31
CA ALA A 112 0.91 16.19 -6.46
C ALA A 112 1.34 17.56 -5.91
N PRO A 113 0.44 18.54 -5.78
CA PRO A 113 0.76 19.84 -5.17
C PRO A 113 1.19 19.71 -3.71
N SER A 114 0.74 18.66 -3.03
CA SER A 114 1.10 18.26 -1.66
C SER A 114 2.35 17.37 -1.60
N ALA A 115 3.07 17.16 -2.71
CA ALA A 115 4.31 16.37 -2.70
C ALA A 115 5.34 16.84 -1.65
N PRO A 116 5.58 18.15 -1.42
CA PRO A 116 6.50 18.59 -0.37
C PRO A 116 6.07 18.15 1.04
N ALA A 117 4.76 18.18 1.33
CA ALA A 117 4.23 17.73 2.61
C ALA A 117 4.39 16.21 2.76
N SER A 118 4.14 15.46 1.68
CA SER A 118 4.29 14.01 1.65
C SER A 118 5.74 13.57 1.86
N VAL A 119 6.68 14.21 1.17
CA VAL A 119 8.12 13.99 1.36
C VAL A 119 8.53 14.33 2.80
N PHE A 120 8.06 15.45 3.35
CA PHE A 120 8.36 15.82 4.72
C PHE A 120 7.86 14.76 5.72
N ARG A 121 6.64 14.23 5.55
CA ARG A 121 6.10 13.17 6.41
C ARG A 121 6.90 11.88 6.33
N LEU A 122 7.24 11.44 5.12
CA LEU A 122 8.05 10.25 4.90
C LEU A 122 9.43 10.40 5.55
N LEU A 123 10.11 11.54 5.36
CA LEU A 123 11.40 11.81 6.01
C LEU A 123 11.27 11.87 7.54
N ALA A 124 10.22 12.49 8.07
CA ALA A 124 9.96 12.53 9.50
C ALA A 124 9.71 11.13 10.10
N ALA A 125 9.17 10.21 9.31
CA ALA A 125 8.99 8.81 9.68
C ALA A 125 10.26 7.94 9.49
N GLY A 126 11.35 8.51 8.99
CA GLY A 126 12.62 7.79 8.79
C GLY A 126 12.82 7.17 7.41
N ALA A 127 12.11 7.67 6.39
CA ALA A 127 12.43 7.34 5.00
C ALA A 127 13.86 7.76 4.66
N ASP A 128 14.64 6.88 4.05
CA ASP A 128 16.01 7.12 3.63
C ASP A 128 16.03 7.76 2.22
N PRO A 129 16.42 9.05 2.09
CA PRO A 129 16.52 9.70 0.79
C PRO A 129 17.69 9.20 -0.06
N ALA A 130 18.62 8.43 0.52
CA ALA A 130 19.75 7.82 -0.17
C ALA A 130 19.48 6.38 -0.60
N LEU A 131 18.30 5.81 -0.28
CA LEU A 131 17.87 4.53 -0.81
C LEU A 131 17.71 4.68 -2.32
N LEU A 132 18.75 4.31 -3.07
CA LEU A 132 18.72 4.38 -4.53
C LEU A 132 17.72 3.35 -5.06
N ASP A 133 17.04 3.68 -6.16
CA ASP A 133 16.43 2.69 -7.06
C ASP A 133 17.55 1.77 -7.58
N HIS A 134 17.93 0.76 -6.79
CA HIS A 134 19.07 -0.09 -7.11
C HIS A 134 18.72 -0.95 -8.32
N LEU A 135 19.04 -0.47 -9.51
CA LEU A 135 19.26 -1.29 -10.69
C LEU A 135 20.31 -2.35 -10.32
N GLN A 136 19.88 -3.58 -10.06
CA GLN A 136 20.72 -4.78 -10.16
C GLN A 136 20.23 -5.65 -11.31
#